data_AF-A0A3D1BKR7-F1
#
_entry.id   AF-A0A3D1BKR7-F1
#
_cell.length_a   1.000
_cell.length_b   1.000
_cell.length_c   1.000
_cell.angle_alpha   90.00
_cell.angle_beta   90.00
_cell.angle_gamma   90.00
#
_symmetry.space_group_name_H-M   'P 1'
#
loop_
_entity.id
_entity.type
_entity.pdbx_description
1 polymer ?
#
loop_
_entity_poly.entity_id
_entity_poly.type
_entity_poly.pdbx_seq_one_letter_code
_entity_poly.pdbx_strand_id
1 'polypeptide(L)'
;EFWFGSSHAPGSYSWVFPKNDHISIGTGSTDGKALKGLIENFKRRIELNKTGTKKVYRIPLKRREPLVYGNVLFVGDAAGLVMPLSYEGIYYAMKSGQMAAEAIIAGRPLLYEKAWKRKYAKRFYLMQRLKEHFLKNDENAEHFVELHRKKDIQKASMRLWLEKDLGTPGLLSYISFFRRFLH
;
A
#
# COMPACT_ATOMS: atom_id res chain seq x y z
N GLU A 1 -4.92 -13.84 1.53
CA GLU A 1 -4.48 -13.62 2.92
C GLU A 1 -3.23 -12.77 2.98
N PHE A 2 -3.04 -12.06 4.09
CA PHE A 2 -1.86 -11.26 4.39
C PHE A 2 -1.20 -11.78 5.67
N TRP A 3 0.12 -11.89 5.66
CA TRP A 3 0.91 -12.51 6.72
C TRP A 3 2.01 -11.56 7.16
N PHE A 4 2.13 -11.35 8.47
CA PHE A 4 3.10 -10.44 9.07
C PHE A 4 4.14 -11.21 9.88
N GLY A 5 5.38 -10.72 9.88
CA GLY A 5 6.49 -11.30 10.64
C GLY A 5 7.85 -11.08 9.98
N SER A 6 8.83 -10.68 10.77
CA SER A 6 10.18 -10.32 10.34
C SER A 6 10.95 -11.49 9.72
N SER A 7 10.63 -12.73 10.12
CA SER A 7 11.24 -13.94 9.59
C SER A 7 10.99 -14.16 8.10
N HIS A 8 9.93 -13.58 7.54
CA HIS A 8 9.59 -13.76 6.13
C HIS A 8 9.17 -12.47 5.40
N ALA A 9 8.91 -11.35 6.10
CA ALA A 9 8.56 -10.07 5.51
C ALA A 9 8.93 -8.87 6.43
N PRO A 10 10.22 -8.64 6.73
CA PRO A 10 10.63 -7.56 7.63
C PRO A 10 10.25 -6.18 7.04
N GLY A 11 9.58 -5.35 7.84
CA GLY A 11 9.10 -4.03 7.37
C GLY A 11 7.96 -4.10 6.33
N SER A 12 7.37 -5.28 6.13
CA SER A 12 6.41 -5.56 5.06
C SER A 12 5.41 -6.66 5.48
N TYR A 13 4.76 -7.28 4.51
CA TYR A 13 3.96 -8.48 4.68
C TYR A 13 4.20 -9.46 3.52
N SER A 14 3.88 -10.73 3.75
CA SER A 14 3.72 -11.74 2.72
C SER A 14 2.25 -11.95 2.38
N TRP A 15 1.97 -12.53 1.22
CA TRP A 15 0.60 -12.74 0.78
C TRP A 15 0.40 -14.10 0.12
N VAL A 16 -0.84 -14.56 0.16
CA VAL A 16 -1.36 -15.68 -0.63
C VAL A 16 -2.63 -15.20 -1.31
N PHE A 17 -2.60 -15.04 -2.63
CA PHE A 17 -3.75 -14.63 -3.44
C PHE A 17 -4.21 -15.81 -4.30
N PRO A 18 -5.38 -16.39 -4.03
CA PRO A 18 -5.93 -17.45 -4.86
C PRO A 18 -6.35 -16.89 -6.23
N LYS A 19 -6.14 -17.69 -7.27
CA LYS A 19 -6.72 -17.52 -8.61
C LYS A 19 -7.37 -18.84 -9.02
N ASN A 20 -8.05 -18.83 -10.16
CA ASN A 20 -8.84 -19.97 -10.62
C ASN A 20 -8.01 -21.26 -10.81
N ASP A 21 -6.75 -21.12 -11.25
CA ASP A 21 -5.88 -22.22 -11.68
C ASP A 21 -4.59 -22.34 -10.82
N HIS A 22 -4.20 -21.27 -10.13
CA HIS A 22 -3.00 -21.24 -9.30
C HIS A 22 -3.15 -20.29 -8.11
N ILE A 23 -2.19 -20.32 -7.20
CA ILE A 23 -2.03 -19.31 -6.16
C ILE A 23 -0.84 -18.41 -6.48
N SER A 24 -0.98 -17.12 -6.20
CA SER A 24 0.16 -16.19 -6.18
C SER A 24 0.61 -16.03 -4.73
N ILE A 25 1.83 -16.47 -4.44
CA ILE A 25 2.48 -16.19 -3.16
C ILE A 25 3.58 -15.16 -3.34
N GLY A 26 3.86 -14.37 -2.31
CA GLY A 26 4.98 -13.44 -2.37
C GLY A 26 5.31 -12.81 -1.03
N THR A 27 6.41 -12.08 -1.03
CA THR A 27 6.91 -11.32 0.11
C THR A 27 7.58 -10.03 -0.35
N GLY A 28 7.79 -9.09 0.57
CA GLY A 28 8.48 -7.83 0.32
C GLY A 28 9.56 -7.56 1.37
N SER A 29 10.60 -6.85 0.96
CA SER A 29 11.68 -6.33 1.80
C SER A 29 12.34 -5.14 1.11
N THR A 30 12.93 -4.23 1.88
CA THR A 30 13.82 -3.19 1.36
C THR A 30 15.20 -3.75 1.00
N ASP A 31 15.58 -4.91 1.55
CA ASP A 31 16.76 -5.67 1.13
C ASP A 31 16.40 -6.71 0.07
N GLY A 32 16.68 -6.37 -1.19
CA GLY A 32 16.46 -7.26 -2.33
C GLY A 32 17.27 -8.56 -2.27
N LYS A 33 18.41 -8.59 -1.58
CA LYS A 33 19.25 -9.80 -1.46
C LYS A 33 18.60 -10.84 -0.54
N ALA A 34 17.87 -10.37 0.49
CA ALA A 34 17.17 -11.24 1.43
C ALA A 34 15.93 -11.93 0.84
N LEU A 35 15.34 -11.41 -0.24
CA LEU A 35 14.05 -11.89 -0.79
C LEU A 35 14.01 -13.40 -1.04
N LYS A 36 15.12 -13.99 -1.51
CA LYS A 36 15.21 -15.43 -1.76
C LYS A 36 15.03 -16.24 -0.48
N GLY A 37 15.67 -15.84 0.63
CA GLY A 37 15.51 -16.52 1.91
C GLY A 37 14.12 -16.30 2.49
N LEU A 38 13.63 -15.05 2.43
CA LEU A 38 12.32 -14.67 2.96
C LEU A 38 11.16 -15.43 2.32
N ILE A 39 11.17 -15.63 0.99
CA ILE A 39 10.10 -16.39 0.32
C ILE A 39 10.15 -17.89 0.67
N GLU A 40 11.33 -18.47 0.89
CA GLU A 40 11.44 -19.87 1.33
C GLU A 40 11.02 -20.03 2.80
N ASN A 41 11.33 -19.05 3.65
CA ASN A 41 10.82 -19.00 5.03
C ASN A 41 9.29 -18.92 5.03
N PHE A 42 8.72 -18.07 4.17
CA PHE A 42 7.27 -17.96 4.05
C PHE A 42 6.63 -19.26 3.59
N LYS A 43 7.18 -19.91 2.56
CA LYS A 43 6.72 -21.23 2.08
C LYS A 43 6.71 -22.28 3.19
N ARG A 44 7.76 -22.34 4.02
CA ARG A 44 7.79 -23.25 5.18
C ARG A 44 6.72 -22.90 6.20
N ARG A 45 6.50 -21.60 6.46
CA ARG A 45 5.46 -21.12 7.39
C ARG A 45 4.04 -21.52 6.98
N ILE A 46 3.76 -21.58 5.68
CA ILE A 46 2.44 -21.99 5.13
C ILE A 46 2.43 -23.44 4.62
N GLU A 47 3.45 -24.24 4.98
CA GLU A 47 3.57 -25.65 4.60
C GLU A 47 3.46 -25.91 3.08
N LEU A 48 3.92 -24.95 2.26
CA LEU A 48 3.84 -25.03 0.81
C LEU A 48 5.12 -25.60 0.19
N ASN A 49 5.03 -26.86 -0.25
CA ASN A 49 6.13 -27.57 -0.91
C ASN A 49 6.17 -27.41 -2.45
N LYS A 50 5.31 -26.56 -3.02
CA LYS A 50 5.25 -26.34 -4.48
C LYS A 50 6.18 -25.21 -4.93
N THR A 51 6.65 -25.31 -6.17
CA THR A 51 7.40 -24.26 -6.87
C THR A 51 6.54 -23.65 -7.98
N GLY A 52 6.93 -22.48 -8.44
CA GLY A 52 6.25 -21.76 -9.52
C GLY A 52 7.15 -20.69 -10.13
N THR A 53 6.62 -19.96 -11.11
CA THR A 53 7.36 -18.88 -11.77
C THR A 53 7.73 -17.78 -10.79
N LYS A 54 9.02 -17.45 -10.71
CA LYS A 54 9.53 -16.38 -9.84
C LYS A 54 9.55 -15.05 -10.58
N LYS A 55 9.03 -14.00 -9.94
CA LYS A 55 9.05 -12.63 -10.45
C LYS A 55 9.46 -11.69 -9.33
N VAL A 56 10.27 -10.69 -9.65
CA VAL A 56 10.74 -9.68 -8.69
C VAL A 56 10.49 -8.31 -9.27
N TYR A 57 9.90 -7.44 -8.48
CA TYR A 57 9.56 -6.07 -8.86
C TYR A 57 9.97 -5.10 -7.76
N ARG A 58 10.26 -3.85 -8.14
CA ARG A 58 10.48 -2.76 -7.18
C ARG A 58 9.17 -2.03 -6.95
N ILE A 59 8.85 -1.78 -5.69
CA ILE A 59 7.71 -0.94 -5.29
C ILE A 59 8.27 0.41 -4.83
N PRO A 60 7.95 1.53 -5.50
CA PRO A 60 8.43 2.85 -5.10
C PRO A 60 7.75 3.29 -3.80
N LEU A 61 8.54 3.43 -2.73
CA LEU A 61 8.05 3.86 -1.41
C LEU A 61 8.18 5.36 -1.17
N LYS A 62 8.89 6.06 -2.06
CA LYS A 62 9.07 7.51 -2.00
C LYS A 62 8.31 8.15 -3.15
N ARG A 63 7.42 9.07 -2.80
CA ARG A 63 6.68 9.89 -3.77
C ARG A 63 7.59 10.94 -4.40
N ARG A 64 7.37 11.22 -5.68
CA ARG A 64 7.98 12.36 -6.40
C ARG A 64 7.25 13.66 -6.06
N GLU A 65 7.99 14.71 -5.76
CA GLU A 65 7.48 16.07 -5.66
C GLU A 65 8.42 17.03 -6.41
N PRO A 66 7.92 17.89 -7.32
CA PRO A 66 6.53 18.02 -7.75
C PRO A 66 6.06 16.87 -8.66
N LEU A 67 4.73 16.74 -8.83
CA LEU A 67 4.13 15.76 -9.78
C LEU A 67 4.11 16.29 -11.22
N VAL A 68 4.25 17.60 -11.37
CA VAL A 68 4.24 18.30 -12.66
C VAL A 68 5.50 19.16 -12.76
N TYR A 69 6.20 19.08 -13.90
CA TYR A 69 7.35 19.92 -14.21
C TYR A 69 7.21 20.44 -15.65
N GLY A 70 6.83 21.71 -15.81
CA GLY A 70 6.50 22.28 -17.12
C GLY A 70 5.36 21.51 -17.78
N ASN A 71 5.65 20.90 -18.93
CA ASN A 71 4.74 20.04 -19.71
C ASN A 71 4.89 18.54 -19.40
N VAL A 72 5.67 18.16 -18.38
CA VAL A 72 5.88 16.75 -17.96
C VAL A 72 5.03 16.45 -16.73
N LEU A 73 4.18 15.41 -16.81
CA LEU A 73 3.35 14.94 -15.71
C LEU A 73 3.73 13.50 -15.34
N PHE A 74 4.02 13.24 -14.08
CA PHE A 74 4.34 11.91 -13.58
C PHE A 74 3.09 11.24 -12.98
N VAL A 75 2.84 9.99 -13.36
CA VAL A 75 1.69 9.19 -12.91
C VAL A 75 2.15 7.81 -12.42
N GLY A 76 1.29 7.13 -11.65
CA GLY A 76 1.55 5.79 -11.12
C GLY A 76 2.91 5.65 -10.41
N ASP A 77 3.61 4.56 -10.69
CA ASP A 77 4.90 4.24 -10.08
C ASP A 77 6.00 5.25 -10.43
N ALA A 78 5.94 5.88 -11.61
CA ALA A 78 6.89 6.94 -11.98
C ALA A 78 6.78 8.19 -11.09
N ALA A 79 5.59 8.42 -10.51
CA ALA A 79 5.37 9.43 -9.50
C ALA A 79 5.50 8.91 -8.05
N GLY A 80 5.77 7.61 -7.86
CA GLY A 80 5.78 6.96 -6.56
C GLY A 80 4.41 6.98 -5.87
N LEU A 81 3.33 6.86 -6.64
CA LEU A 81 1.95 6.91 -6.13
C LEU A 81 1.43 5.54 -5.69
N VAL A 82 2.23 4.83 -4.89
CA VAL A 82 1.82 3.58 -4.26
C VAL A 82 1.32 3.86 -2.85
N MET A 83 0.15 3.33 -2.49
CA MET A 83 -0.40 3.52 -1.16
C MET A 83 0.53 2.90 -0.11
N PRO A 84 1.01 3.69 0.88
CA PRO A 84 1.74 3.13 1.99
C PRO A 84 0.89 2.10 2.75
N LEU A 85 1.54 1.23 3.51
CA LEU A 85 0.93 0.11 4.25
C LEU A 85 0.33 -0.99 3.37
N SER A 86 -0.56 -0.69 2.42
CA SER A 86 -1.20 -1.70 1.57
C SER A 86 -0.41 -2.05 0.31
N TYR A 87 0.56 -1.23 -0.10
CA TYR A 87 1.30 -1.37 -1.36
C TYR A 87 0.43 -1.40 -2.63
N GLU A 88 -0.79 -0.88 -2.55
CA GLU A 88 -1.66 -0.78 -3.71
C GLU A 88 -1.16 0.30 -4.68
N GLY A 89 -0.80 -0.11 -5.90
CA GLY A 89 -0.36 0.80 -6.97
C GLY A 89 -1.37 0.95 -8.12
N ILE A 90 -2.05 -0.13 -8.51
CA ILE A 90 -2.90 -0.16 -9.73
C ILE A 90 -3.99 0.92 -9.69
N TYR A 91 -4.75 1.00 -8.59
CA TYR A 91 -5.81 2.01 -8.44
C TYR A 91 -5.25 3.44 -8.58
N TYR A 92 -4.11 3.73 -7.95
CA TYR A 92 -3.53 5.07 -7.95
C TYR A 92 -2.83 5.40 -9.27
N ALA A 93 -2.30 4.41 -9.99
CA ALA A 93 -1.84 4.57 -11.36
C ALA A 93 -2.99 4.96 -12.29
N MET A 94 -4.12 4.25 -12.23
CA MET A 94 -5.30 4.59 -13.02
C MET A 94 -5.86 5.98 -12.68
N LYS A 95 -6.00 6.28 -11.37
CA LYS A 95 -6.54 7.58 -10.95
C LYS A 95 -5.61 8.75 -11.25
N SER A 96 -4.30 8.58 -11.10
CA SER A 96 -3.36 9.63 -11.48
C SER A 96 -3.34 9.85 -13.00
N GLY A 97 -3.37 8.79 -13.80
CA GLY A 97 -3.51 8.89 -15.26
C GLY A 97 -4.77 9.65 -15.68
N GLN A 98 -5.91 9.30 -15.08
CA GLN A 98 -7.19 10.01 -15.30
C GLN A 98 -7.06 11.51 -14.98
N MET A 99 -6.56 11.84 -13.78
CA MET A 99 -6.45 13.24 -13.34
C MET A 99 -5.42 14.04 -14.17
N ALA A 100 -4.35 13.39 -14.63
CA ALA A 100 -3.38 14.00 -15.54
C ALA A 100 -4.02 14.30 -16.90
N ALA A 101 -4.78 13.36 -17.47
CA ALA A 101 -5.48 13.57 -18.73
C ALA A 101 -6.51 14.72 -18.63
N GLU A 102 -7.31 14.76 -17.56
CA GLU A 102 -8.26 15.86 -17.29
C GLU A 102 -7.55 17.22 -17.23
N ALA A 103 -6.38 17.29 -16.57
CA ALA A 103 -5.59 18.52 -16.48
C ALA A 103 -4.99 18.94 -17.83
N ILE A 104 -4.58 17.99 -18.67
CA ILE A 104 -4.06 18.23 -20.02
C ILE A 104 -5.18 18.77 -20.93
N ILE A 105 -6.35 18.12 -20.94
CA ILE A 105 -7.51 18.54 -21.74
C ILE A 105 -7.94 19.97 -21.37
N ALA A 106 -7.88 20.31 -20.07
CA ALA A 106 -8.19 21.66 -19.60
C ALA A 106 -7.09 22.71 -19.92
N GLY A 107 -5.97 22.32 -20.54
CA GLY A 107 -4.83 23.21 -20.79
C GLY A 107 -4.15 23.69 -19.50
N ARG A 108 -4.33 22.99 -18.38
CA ARG A 108 -3.87 23.42 -17.04
C ARG A 108 -3.20 22.25 -16.30
N PRO A 109 -1.99 21.81 -16.71
CA PRO A 109 -1.28 20.67 -16.09
C PRO A 109 -1.17 20.72 -14.56
N LEU A 110 -0.98 21.90 -13.97
CA LEU A 110 -0.87 22.08 -12.52
C LEU A 110 -2.15 21.68 -11.75
N LEU A 111 -3.31 21.60 -12.41
CA LEU A 111 -4.54 21.10 -11.78
C LEU A 111 -4.42 19.65 -11.36
N TYR A 112 -3.61 18.83 -12.06
CA TYR A 112 -3.39 17.44 -11.68
C TYR A 112 -2.79 17.34 -10.27
N GLU A 113 -1.68 18.05 -10.02
CA GLU A 113 -1.02 18.01 -8.71
C GLU A 113 -1.91 18.55 -7.59
N LYS A 114 -2.62 19.66 -7.85
CA LYS A 114 -3.56 20.24 -6.88
C LYS A 114 -4.71 19.29 -6.57
N ALA A 115 -5.30 18.67 -7.58
CA ALA A 115 -6.40 17.73 -7.42
C ALA A 115 -5.95 16.47 -6.69
N TRP A 116 -4.77 15.92 -7.02
CA TRP A 116 -4.19 14.78 -6.33
C TRP A 116 -3.93 15.10 -4.86
N LYS A 117 -3.26 16.22 -4.56
CA LYS A 117 -2.96 16.65 -3.19
C LYS A 117 -4.23 16.78 -2.35
N ARG A 118 -5.25 17.45 -2.89
CA ARG A 118 -6.55 17.62 -2.23
C ARG A 118 -7.22 16.28 -1.92
N LYS A 119 -7.15 15.31 -2.84
CA LYS A 119 -7.89 14.06 -2.74
C LYS A 119 -7.17 12.98 -1.91
N TYR A 120 -5.85 12.89 -2.02
CA TYR A 120 -5.11 11.72 -1.51
C TYR A 120 -4.03 12.04 -0.48
N ALA A 121 -3.53 13.28 -0.36
CA ALA A 121 -2.36 13.57 0.49
C ALA A 121 -2.57 13.18 1.96
N LYS A 122 -3.72 13.52 2.55
CA LYS A 122 -4.04 13.17 3.95
C LYS A 122 -4.05 11.66 4.19
N ARG A 123 -4.60 10.91 3.23
CA ARG A 123 -4.68 9.45 3.31
C ARG A 123 -3.30 8.81 3.16
N PHE A 124 -2.49 9.26 2.20
CA PHE A 124 -1.13 8.78 2.03
C PHE A 124 -0.28 9.04 3.27
N TYR A 125 -0.37 10.24 3.84
CA TYR A 125 0.32 10.60 5.08
C TYR A 125 -0.09 9.67 6.24
N LEU A 126 -1.39 9.47 6.43
CA LEU A 126 -1.91 8.58 7.48
C LEU A 126 -1.38 7.15 7.30
N MET A 127 -1.52 6.58 6.11
CA MET A 127 -1.06 5.20 5.87
C MET A 127 0.46 5.08 6.02
N GLN A 128 1.23 6.12 5.70
CA GLN A 128 2.68 6.13 5.90
C GLN A 128 3.02 6.05 7.39
N ARG A 129 2.37 6.85 8.25
CA ARG A 129 2.56 6.81 9.70
C ARG A 129 2.18 5.45 10.29
N LEU A 130 1.07 4.88 9.83
CA LEU A 130 0.65 3.54 10.27
C LEU A 130 1.65 2.47 9.82
N LYS A 131 2.18 2.55 8.60
CA LYS A 131 3.24 1.66 8.13
C LYS A 131 4.48 1.76 9.02
N GLU A 132 4.95 2.97 9.27
CA GLU A 132 6.15 3.23 10.09
C GLU A 132 5.99 2.72 11.54
N HIS A 133 4.79 2.80 12.09
CA HIS A 133 4.49 2.29 13.42
C HIS A 133 4.31 0.76 13.43
N PHE A 134 3.35 0.26 12.65
CA PHE A 134 2.88 -1.13 12.75
C PHE A 134 3.79 -2.15 12.07
N LEU A 135 4.56 -1.77 11.05
CA LEU A 135 5.49 -2.68 10.39
C LEU A 135 6.92 -2.57 10.91
N LYS A 136 7.14 -1.86 12.02
CA LYS A 136 8.48 -1.62 12.59
C LYS A 136 9.11 -2.91 13.13
N ASN A 137 8.33 -3.72 13.83
CA ASN A 137 8.76 -4.96 14.47
C ASN A 137 7.56 -5.91 14.60
N ASP A 138 7.82 -7.14 15.05
CA ASP A 138 6.80 -8.19 15.10
C ASP A 138 5.72 -7.90 16.14
N GLU A 139 6.07 -7.37 17.31
CA GLU A 139 5.11 -6.98 18.36
C GLU A 139 4.07 -5.98 17.84
N ASN A 140 4.52 -4.92 17.16
CA ASN A 140 3.61 -3.94 16.57
C ASN A 140 2.78 -4.56 15.45
N ALA A 141 3.35 -5.45 14.63
CA ALA A 141 2.62 -6.10 13.55
C ALA A 141 1.55 -7.07 14.07
N GLU A 142 1.82 -7.77 15.18
CA GLU A 142 0.85 -8.60 15.89
C GLU A 142 -0.28 -7.75 16.44
N HIS A 143 0.03 -6.64 17.11
CA HIS A 143 -0.98 -5.70 17.59
C HIS A 143 -1.83 -5.13 16.43
N PHE A 144 -1.23 -4.88 15.27
CA PHE A 144 -1.96 -4.45 14.07
C PHE A 144 -2.99 -5.49 13.63
N VAL A 145 -2.60 -6.77 13.61
CA VAL A 145 -3.49 -7.90 13.29
C VAL A 145 -4.61 -8.01 14.33
N GLU A 146 -4.29 -7.89 15.62
CA GLU A 146 -5.28 -7.94 16.69
C GLU A 146 -6.33 -6.84 16.61
N LEU A 147 -5.92 -5.60 16.32
CA LEU A 147 -6.84 -4.50 16.09
C LEU A 147 -7.80 -4.82 14.94
N HIS A 148 -7.29 -5.39 13.85
CA HIS A 148 -8.10 -5.74 12.68
C HIS A 148 -9.00 -6.96 12.87
N ARG A 149 -8.90 -7.69 14.00
CA ARG A 149 -9.89 -8.71 14.38
C ARG A 149 -11.19 -8.10 14.90
N LYS A 150 -11.16 -6.84 15.35
CA LYS A 150 -12.37 -6.13 15.78
C LYS A 150 -13.21 -5.75 14.56
N LYS A 151 -14.49 -6.13 14.56
CA LYS A 151 -15.39 -5.99 13.39
C LYS A 151 -15.57 -4.55 12.92
N ASP A 152 -15.56 -3.59 13.83
CA ASP A 152 -15.66 -2.16 13.55
C ASP A 152 -14.43 -1.64 12.81
N ILE A 153 -13.23 -1.98 13.27
CA ILE A 153 -11.96 -1.66 12.61
C ILE A 153 -11.91 -2.35 11.25
N GLN A 154 -12.22 -3.65 11.18
CA GLN A 154 -12.25 -4.38 9.92
C GLN A 154 -13.18 -3.74 8.89
N LYS A 155 -14.40 -3.36 9.29
CA LYS A 155 -15.35 -2.63 8.43
C LYS A 155 -14.78 -1.28 7.99
N ALA A 156 -14.17 -0.52 8.90
CA ALA A 156 -13.56 0.76 8.56
C ALA A 156 -12.39 0.59 7.56
N SER A 157 -11.54 -0.42 7.75
CA SER A 157 -10.46 -0.79 6.81
C SER A 157 -11.04 -1.18 5.45
N MET A 158 -12.10 -2.01 5.41
CA MET A 158 -12.75 -2.41 4.16
C MET A 158 -13.35 -1.22 3.39
N ARG A 159 -14.05 -0.29 4.07
CA ARG A 159 -14.56 0.93 3.43
C ARG A 159 -13.44 1.78 2.85
N LEU A 160 -12.39 1.99 3.64
CA LEU A 160 -11.26 2.81 3.21
C LEU A 160 -10.50 2.14 2.06
N TRP A 161 -10.21 0.84 2.19
CA TRP A 161 -9.30 0.12 1.30
C TRP A 161 -9.98 -0.52 0.09
N LEU A 162 -11.22 -0.97 0.17
CA LEU A 162 -11.93 -1.64 -0.94
C LEU A 162 -12.96 -0.73 -1.60
N GLU A 163 -13.85 -0.15 -0.80
CA GLU A 163 -14.90 0.75 -1.32
C GLU A 163 -14.33 2.11 -1.75
N LYS A 164 -13.07 2.35 -1.39
CA LYS A 164 -12.34 3.60 -1.65
C LYS A 164 -13.10 4.81 -1.16
N ASP A 165 -13.89 4.69 -0.08
CA ASP A 165 -14.73 5.79 0.41
C ASP A 165 -13.90 7.08 0.45
N LEU A 166 -14.21 7.96 -0.49
CA LEU A 166 -13.43 9.16 -0.79
C LEU A 166 -13.83 10.32 0.14
N GLY A 167 -14.77 10.08 1.04
CA GLY A 167 -15.27 11.06 1.98
C GLY A 167 -14.34 11.30 3.17
N THR A 168 -14.23 12.56 3.58
CA THR A 168 -13.62 12.97 4.86
C THR A 168 -14.16 12.19 6.07
N PRO A 169 -15.46 11.84 6.18
CA PRO A 169 -15.99 11.12 7.35
C PRO A 169 -15.40 9.72 7.53
N GLY A 170 -15.26 8.94 6.44
CA GLY A 170 -14.70 7.59 6.49
C GLY A 170 -13.23 7.60 6.94
N LEU A 171 -12.44 8.55 6.41
CA LEU A 171 -11.05 8.73 6.82
C LEU A 171 -10.93 9.17 8.28
N LEU A 172 -11.78 10.09 8.76
CA LEU A 172 -11.76 10.55 10.16
C LEU A 172 -12.17 9.44 11.13
N SER A 173 -13.19 8.64 10.79
CA SER A 173 -13.56 7.47 11.57
C SER A 173 -12.41 6.48 11.66
N TYR A 174 -11.73 6.21 10.54
CA TYR A 174 -10.55 5.35 10.54
C TYR A 174 -9.42 5.93 11.43
N ILE A 175 -9.14 7.22 11.31
CA ILE A 175 -8.14 7.91 12.15
C ILE A 175 -8.46 7.76 13.64
N SER A 176 -9.73 7.83 14.04
CA SER A 176 -10.09 7.72 15.47
C SER A 176 -9.65 6.40 16.11
N PHE A 177 -9.63 5.29 15.36
CA PHE A 177 -9.14 4.01 15.87
C PHE A 177 -7.64 3.98 16.10
N PHE A 178 -6.88 4.78 15.33
CA PHE A 178 -5.42 4.75 15.35
C PHE A 178 -4.76 6.00 15.93
N ARG A 179 -5.55 6.98 16.41
CA ARG A 179 -5.06 8.28 16.88
C ARG A 179 -3.89 8.18 17.87
N ARG A 180 -3.95 7.21 18.79
CA ARG A 180 -2.91 6.97 19.81
C ARG A 180 -1.54 6.57 19.22
N PHE A 181 -1.52 6.02 18.00
CA PHE A 181 -0.31 5.53 17.33
C PHE A 181 0.27 6.52 16.32
N LEU A 182 -0.34 7.70 16.16
CA LEU A 182 0.06 8.71 15.18
C LEU A 182 1.01 9.78 15.74
N HIS A 183 1.32 9.73 17.03
CA HIS A 183 2.26 10.62 17.72
C HIS A 183 3.71 10.25 17.42
#